data_AF-X1EBB8-F1
#
_entry.id   AF-X1EBB8-F1
#
_cell.length_a   1.000
_cell.length_b   1.000
_cell.length_c   1.000
_cell.angle_alpha   90.00
_cell.angle_beta   90.00
_cell.angle_gamma   90.00
#
_symmetry.space_group_name_H-M   'P 1'
#
loop_
_entity.id
_entity.type
_entity.pdbx_description
1 polymer ?
#
loop_
_entity_poly.entity_id
_entity_poly.type
_entity_poly.pdbx_seq_one_letter_code
_entity_poly.pdbx_strand_id
1 'polypeptide(L)'
;SLRIMSIINFTGFISEDEKISILQGSEIVVNTSSKEGWGLTVIESNACGIPVVAADSPGLRDSVKDGFNGLLYPYGDINALTSSIKKLLKRKSNSPIPTITLTTMRRPLLYFTR
;
A
#
# COMPACT_ATOMS: atom_id res chain seq x y z
N SER A 1 -9.66 17.81 -17.08
CA SER A 1 -8.63 17.58 -16.06
C SER A 1 -9.29 17.08 -14.78
N LEU A 2 -8.84 15.97 -14.20
CA LEU A 2 -9.39 15.43 -12.94
C LEU A 2 -8.96 16.34 -11.78
N ARG A 3 -9.90 16.80 -10.95
CA ARG A 3 -9.67 17.79 -9.86
C ARG A 3 -8.86 17.25 -8.65
N ILE A 4 -8.10 16.17 -8.84
CA ILE A 4 -7.37 15.47 -7.77
C ILE A 4 -5.85 15.67 -7.85
N MET A 5 -5.33 16.35 -8.88
CA MET A 5 -3.88 16.49 -9.05
C MET A 5 -3.20 17.25 -7.90
N SER A 6 -3.91 18.15 -7.20
CA SER A 6 -3.35 18.90 -6.07
C SER A 6 -3.15 18.07 -4.80
N ILE A 7 -3.66 16.83 -4.77
CA ILE A 7 -3.59 15.91 -3.61
C ILE A 7 -2.83 14.62 -3.94
N ILE A 8 -2.22 14.55 -5.13
CA ILE A 8 -1.43 13.40 -5.58
C ILE A 8 0.01 13.83 -5.73
N ASN A 9 0.92 13.10 -5.09
CA ASN A 9 2.35 13.23 -5.33
C ASN A 9 2.86 12.02 -6.12
N PHE A 10 3.42 12.27 -7.30
CA PHE A 10 4.09 11.25 -8.11
C PHE A 10 5.60 11.35 -7.86
N THR A 11 6.15 10.41 -7.12
CA THR A 11 7.55 10.46 -6.70
C THR A 11 8.52 9.98 -7.78
N GLY A 12 8.05 9.19 -8.74
CA GLY A 12 8.94 8.44 -9.63
C GLY A 12 9.80 7.45 -8.84
N PHE A 13 11.05 7.27 -9.26
CA PHE A 13 12.04 6.47 -8.54
C PHE A 13 12.67 7.31 -7.43
N ILE A 14 12.76 6.72 -6.24
CA ILE A 14 13.30 7.35 -5.04
C ILE A 14 14.31 6.40 -4.38
N SER A 15 15.16 6.95 -3.51
CA SER A 15 16.07 6.14 -2.70
C SER A 15 15.33 5.28 -1.67
N GLU A 16 16.01 4.28 -1.11
CA GLU A 16 15.47 3.46 -0.03
C GLU A 16 15.13 4.27 1.22
N ASP A 17 15.96 5.24 1.59
CA ASP A 17 15.74 6.11 2.74
C ASP A 17 14.50 7.01 2.56
N GLU A 18 14.29 7.53 1.35
CA GLU A 18 13.08 8.29 1.01
C GLU A 18 11.84 7.39 1.03
N LYS A 19 11.93 6.16 0.51
CA LYS A 19 10.84 5.18 0.56
C LYS A 19 10.44 4.88 2.01
N ILE A 20 11.42 4.60 2.88
CA ILE A 20 11.19 4.36 4.31
C ILE A 20 10.53 5.58 4.96
N SER A 21 11.04 6.78 4.69
CA SER A 21 10.49 8.02 5.24
C SER A 21 9.03 8.25 4.83
N ILE A 22 8.70 7.98 3.56
CA ILE A 22 7.32 8.07 3.05
C ILE A 22 6.43 7.02 3.70
N LEU A 23 6.88 5.77 3.80
CA LEU A 23 6.13 4.70 4.46
C LEU A 23 5.85 5.08 5.92
N GLN A 24 6.87 5.46 6.69
CA GLN A 24 6.71 5.87 8.09
C GLN A 24 5.77 7.08 8.27
N GLY A 25 5.73 7.99 7.29
CA GLY A 25 4.80 9.13 7.28
C GLY A 25 3.39 8.81 6.76
N SER A 26 3.16 7.61 6.23
CA SER A 26 1.87 7.21 5.64
C SER A 26 0.89 6.70 6.71
N GLU A 27 -0.41 6.83 6.43
CA GLU A 27 -1.44 6.24 7.30
C GLU A 27 -1.81 4.81 6.88
N ILE A 28 -1.82 4.57 5.58
CA ILE A 28 -2.13 3.29 4.92
C ILE A 28 -1.31 3.18 3.64
N VAL A 29 -1.11 1.96 3.17
CA VAL A 29 -0.64 1.68 1.81
C VAL A 29 -1.72 0.93 1.05
N VAL A 30 -1.86 1.20 -0.25
CA VAL A 30 -2.83 0.51 -1.11
C VAL A 30 -2.09 -0.21 -2.23
N ASN A 31 -2.26 -1.53 -2.31
CA ASN A 31 -1.70 -2.35 -3.38
C ASN A 31 -2.81 -2.98 -4.22
N THR A 32 -3.03 -2.44 -5.42
CA THR A 32 -4.10 -2.89 -6.33
C THR A 32 -3.63 -3.87 -7.40
N SER A 33 -2.48 -4.53 -7.22
CA SER A 33 -1.92 -5.45 -8.22
C SER A 33 -2.75 -6.74 -8.33
N SER A 34 -3.08 -7.17 -9.55
CA SER A 34 -3.68 -8.49 -9.81
C SER A 34 -2.69 -9.64 -9.75
N LYS A 35 -1.39 -9.33 -9.89
CA LYS A 35 -0.34 -10.33 -9.98
C LYS A 35 0.89 -9.81 -9.26
N GLU A 36 1.13 -10.39 -8.09
CA GLU A 36 2.34 -10.15 -7.32
C GLU A 36 3.03 -11.48 -6.99
N GLY A 37 4.36 -11.44 -6.83
CA GLY A 37 5.13 -12.65 -6.54
C GLY A 37 5.23 -12.93 -5.05
N TRP A 38 5.64 -11.92 -4.28
CA TRP A 38 6.07 -12.09 -2.88
C TRP A 38 5.49 -11.03 -1.93
N GLY A 39 4.67 -10.12 -2.44
CA GLY A 39 4.07 -9.05 -1.64
C GLY A 39 5.09 -8.17 -0.91
N LEU A 40 6.27 -7.93 -1.48
CA LEU A 40 7.35 -7.17 -0.81
C LEU A 40 6.87 -5.80 -0.32
N THR A 41 6.06 -5.10 -1.12
CA THR A 41 5.46 -3.82 -0.73
C THR A 41 4.60 -3.93 0.53
N VAL A 42 3.90 -5.04 0.74
CA VAL A 42 3.13 -5.32 1.96
C VAL A 42 4.07 -5.47 3.15
N ILE A 43 5.12 -6.28 2.98
CA ILE A 43 6.10 -6.56 4.03
C ILE A 43 6.84 -5.28 4.45
N GLU A 44 7.32 -4.49 3.50
CA GLU A 44 8.00 -3.20 3.74
C GLU A 44 7.08 -2.21 4.47
N SER A 45 5.81 -2.12 4.04
CA SER A 45 4.82 -1.25 4.69
C SER A 45 4.55 -1.69 6.13
N ASN A 46 4.33 -2.99 6.34
CA ASN A 46 4.08 -3.55 7.66
C ASN A 46 5.30 -3.45 8.59
N ALA A 47 6.52 -3.56 8.07
CA ALA A 47 7.75 -3.31 8.83
C ALA A 47 7.85 -1.87 9.32
N CYS A 48 7.25 -0.92 8.60
CA CYS A 48 7.09 0.48 9.04
C CYS A 48 5.86 0.70 9.94
N GLY A 49 5.16 -0.37 10.35
CA GLY A 49 3.94 -0.29 11.16
C GLY A 49 2.70 0.19 10.39
N ILE A 50 2.74 0.20 9.07
CA ILE A 50 1.66 0.72 8.23
C ILE A 50 0.80 -0.43 7.70
N PRO A 51 -0.53 -0.39 7.93
CA PRO A 51 -1.44 -1.41 7.40
C PRO A 51 -1.65 -1.23 5.89
N VAL A 52 -1.87 -2.35 5.20
CA VAL A 52 -2.05 -2.36 3.73
C VAL A 52 -3.47 -2.76 3.34
N VAL A 53 -4.09 -2.04 2.42
CA VAL A 53 -5.26 -2.51 1.67
C VAL A 53 -4.76 -3.15 0.37
N ALA A 54 -4.95 -4.45 0.19
CA ALA A 54 -4.41 -5.19 -0.94
C ALA A 54 -5.49 -5.94 -1.72
N ALA A 55 -5.31 -6.07 -3.02
CA ALA A 55 -6.16 -6.94 -3.83
C ALA A 55 -5.98 -8.40 -3.40
N ASP A 56 -7.08 -9.15 -3.33
CA ASP A 56 -7.08 -10.57 -3.07
C ASP A 56 -6.56 -11.34 -4.29
N SER A 57 -5.23 -11.39 -4.41
CA SER A 57 -4.49 -12.12 -5.43
C SER A 57 -3.47 -13.04 -4.75
N PRO A 58 -3.04 -14.15 -5.41
CA PRO A 58 -2.21 -15.17 -4.76
C PRO A 58 -1.01 -14.62 -3.99
N GLY A 59 -0.14 -13.82 -4.61
CA GLY A 59 1.06 -13.30 -3.94
C GLY A 59 0.81 -12.20 -2.89
N LEU A 60 -0.38 -11.60 -2.84
CA LEU A 60 -0.75 -10.63 -1.81
C LEU A 60 -1.47 -11.29 -0.64
N ARG A 61 -2.23 -12.36 -0.88
CA ARG A 61 -2.90 -13.14 0.16
C ARG A 61 -1.92 -13.76 1.14
N ASP A 62 -0.73 -14.15 0.67
CA ASP A 62 0.30 -14.75 1.52
C ASP A 62 0.97 -13.72 2.45
N SER A 63 1.01 -12.45 2.06
CA SER A 63 1.62 -11.37 2.85
C SER A 63 0.61 -10.57 3.68
N VAL A 64 -0.68 -10.66 3.38
CA VAL A 64 -1.75 -9.97 4.12
C VAL A 64 -2.60 -10.96 4.90
N LYS A 65 -2.52 -10.87 6.22
CA LYS A 65 -3.47 -11.47 7.15
C LYS A 65 -4.61 -10.49 7.42
N ASP A 66 -5.75 -10.75 6.79
CA ASP A 66 -6.93 -9.87 6.86
C ASP A 66 -7.33 -9.53 8.30
N GLY A 67 -7.54 -8.25 8.56
CA GLY A 67 -7.89 -7.70 9.87
C GLY A 67 -6.73 -7.57 10.86
N PHE A 68 -5.55 -8.11 10.55
CA PHE A 68 -4.38 -8.07 11.42
C PHE A 68 -3.33 -7.04 10.95
N ASN A 69 -2.70 -7.28 9.79
CA ASN A 69 -1.68 -6.40 9.21
C ASN A 69 -2.18 -5.64 7.97
N GLY A 70 -3.43 -5.86 7.58
CA GLY A 70 -4.03 -5.24 6.41
C GLY A 70 -5.47 -5.69 6.20
N LEU A 71 -6.02 -5.31 5.04
CA LEU A 71 -7.33 -5.75 4.55
C LEU A 71 -7.20 -6.23 3.11
N LEU A 72 -7.84 -7.35 2.79
CA LEU A 72 -7.98 -7.84 1.43
C LEU A 72 -9.31 -7.35 0.81
N TYR A 73 -9.30 -7.10 -0.49
CA TYR A 73 -10.52 -6.82 -1.24
C TYR A 73 -10.56 -7.63 -2.55
N PRO A 74 -11.74 -8.08 -3.03
CA PRO A 74 -11.82 -8.78 -4.31
C PRO A 74 -11.23 -7.95 -5.46
N TYR A 75 -10.30 -8.51 -6.23
CA TYR A 75 -9.66 -7.76 -7.32
C TYR A 75 -10.71 -7.20 -8.30
N GLY A 76 -10.58 -5.91 -8.63
CA GLY A 76 -11.50 -5.19 -9.50
C GLY A 76 -12.74 -4.60 -8.81
N ASP A 77 -13.02 -4.98 -7.55
CA ASP A 77 -14.14 -4.41 -6.79
C ASP A 77 -13.76 -3.05 -6.16
N ILE A 78 -14.12 -1.98 -6.87
CA ILE A 78 -13.87 -0.59 -6.44
C ILE A 78 -14.63 -0.25 -5.15
N ASN A 79 -15.82 -0.82 -4.95
CA ASN A 79 -16.63 -0.54 -3.76
C ASN A 79 -16.00 -1.19 -2.51
N ALA A 80 -15.54 -2.43 -2.63
CA ALA A 80 -14.80 -3.10 -1.57
C ALA A 80 -13.49 -2.38 -1.26
N LEU A 81 -12.70 -2.02 -2.28
CA LEU A 81 -11.47 -1.23 -2.13
C LEU A 81 -11.72 0.07 -1.35
N THR A 82 -12.71 0.84 -1.80
CA THR A 82 -13.06 2.13 -1.19
C THR A 82 -13.51 1.96 0.26
N SER A 83 -14.29 0.91 0.54
CA SER A 83 -14.77 0.60 1.89
C SER A 83 -13.62 0.24 2.83
N SER A 84 -12.66 -0.57 2.36
CA SER A 84 -11.45 -0.94 3.12
C SER A 84 -10.56 0.28 3.41
N ILE A 85 -10.34 1.16 2.44
CA ILE A 85 -9.59 2.41 2.63
C ILE A 85 -10.28 3.28 3.70
N LYS A 86 -11.59 3.52 3.58
CA LYS A 86 -12.36 4.30 4.55
C LYS A 86 -12.31 3.70 5.96
N LYS A 87 -12.36 2.36 6.07
CA LYS A 87 -12.30 1.66 7.35
C LYS A 87 -10.97 1.92 8.08
N LEU A 88 -9.84 1.87 7.36
CA LEU A 88 -8.54 2.12 7.97
C LEU A 88 -8.31 3.60 8.30
N LEU A 89 -8.71 4.52 7.42
CA LEU A 89 -8.57 5.96 7.68
C LEU A 89 -9.42 6.44 8.88
N LYS A 90 -10.63 5.92 9.06
CA LYS A 90 -11.49 6.28 10.21
C LYS A 90 -10.91 5.89 11.57
N ARG A 91 -10.07 4.84 11.62
CA ARG A 91 -9.49 4.32 12.87
C ARG A 91 -8.48 5.29 13.51
N LYS A 92 -7.94 6.26 12.76
CA LYS A 92 -6.90 7.21 13.21
C LYS A 92 -7.40 8.64 13.50
N SER A 93 -8.71 8.89 13.51
CA SER A 93 -9.32 10.24 13.57
C SER A 93 -8.74 11.17 14.64
N ASN A 94 -7.73 11.97 14.24
CA ASN A 94 -7.43 13.35 14.66
C ASN A 94 -6.36 14.06 13.79
N SER A 95 -6.03 13.59 12.57
CA SER A 95 -5.02 14.22 11.70
C SER A 95 -5.59 14.81 10.40
N PRO A 96 -4.94 15.85 9.83
CA PRO A 96 -5.36 16.45 8.55
C PRO A 96 -5.32 15.44 7.39
N ILE A 97 -6.05 15.76 6.32
CA ILE A 97 -6.26 14.91 5.14
C ILE A 97 -4.91 14.38 4.60
N PRO A 98 -4.72 13.05 4.46
CA PRO A 98 -3.46 12.50 3.98
C PRO A 98 -3.24 12.82 2.49
N THR A 99 -2.00 13.16 2.14
CA THR A 99 -1.53 13.21 0.76
C THR A 99 -1.41 11.78 0.23
N ILE A 100 -1.96 11.50 -0.96
CA ILE A 100 -1.87 10.19 -1.59
C ILE A 100 -0.54 10.13 -2.35
N THR A 101 0.38 9.29 -1.88
CA THR A 101 1.66 9.03 -2.56
C THR A 101 1.54 7.77 -3.42
N LEU A 102 1.82 7.91 -4.71
CA LEU A 102 1.83 6.80 -5.66
C LEU A 102 3.27 6.46 -6.03
N THR A 103 3.77 5.32 -5.56
CA THR A 103 5.10 4.82 -5.90
C THR A 103 4.98 3.76 -7.00
N THR A 104 5.73 3.93 -8.08
CA THR A 104 5.86 2.91 -9.14
C THR A 104 7.08 2.05 -8.86
N MET A 105 6.89 0.76 -8.58
CA MET A 105 7.99 -0.20 -8.51
C MET A 105 8.00 -1.13 -9.73
N ARG A 106 9.16 -1.27 -10.39
CA ARG A 106 9.47 -2.41 -11.29
C ARG A 106 10.87 -2.97 -10.94
N ARG A 107 10.88 -4.29 -10.67
CA ARG A 107 11.94 -5.29 -10.34
C ARG A 107 13.28 -5.17 -11.11
N PRO A 108 14.43 -5.78 -10.68
CA PRO A 108 14.61 -7.15 -10.10
C PRO A 108 15.60 -7.29 -8.92
N LEU A 109 15.61 -8.43 -8.20
CA LEU A 109 16.83 -9.10 -7.68
C LEU A 109 16.54 -10.43 -6.96
N LEU A 110 17.22 -11.49 -7.41
CA LEU A 110 17.48 -12.73 -6.64
C LEU A 110 18.34 -12.38 -5.42
N TYR A 111 18.03 -12.94 -4.25
CA TYR A 111 19.05 -13.41 -3.31
C TYR A 111 18.55 -14.64 -2.55
N PHE A 112 19.17 -15.78 -2.88
CA PHE A 112 19.34 -16.90 -1.95
C PHE A 112 20.48 -16.51 -1.00
N THR A 113 20.26 -16.57 0.31
CA THR A 113 21.32 -16.85 1.28
C THR A 113 20.81 -17.73 2.43
N ARG A 114 21.23 -19.00 2.35
CA ARG A 114 21.07 -20.17 3.24
C ARG A 114 19.66 -20.71 3.47
#